data_AF-A0A2V2RKD7-F1
#
_entry.id   AF-A0A2V2RKD7-F1
#
_cell.length_a   1.000
_cell.length_b   1.000
_cell.length_c   1.000
_cell.angle_alpha   90.00
_cell.angle_beta   90.00
_cell.angle_gamma   90.00
#
_symmetry.space_group_name_H-M   'P 1'
#
loop_
_entity.id
_entity.type
_entity.pdbx_description
1 polymer ?
#
loop_
_entity_poly.entity_id
_entity_poly.type
_entity_poly.pdbx_seq_one_letter_code
_entity_poly.pdbx_strand_id
1 'polypeptide(L)' 'MTPMLPDDAAKRGMAWDDYAAGCANRPLGRIGTVEDIAEAVLYLASDESSFVTGTALVVDGGGVAD' A
#
# COMPACT_ATOMS: atom_id res chain seq x y z
N MET A 1 11.47 1.25 6.23
CA MET A 1 10.65 1.60 5.04
C MET A 1 10.99 0.63 3.94
N THR A 2 10.00 0.05 3.26
CA THR A 2 10.29 -0.74 2.04
C THR A 2 10.85 0.19 0.96
N PRO A 3 11.77 -0.29 0.11
CA PRO A 3 12.38 0.53 -0.94
C PRO A 3 11.37 0.97 -2.01
N MET A 4 10.21 0.32 -2.08
CA MET A 4 9.17 0.58 -3.09
C MET A 4 8.67 2.03 -3.11
N LEU A 5 8.49 2.68 -1.95
CA LEU A 5 7.95 4.04 -1.89
C LEU A 5 8.98 5.10 -2.37
N PRO A 6 10.25 5.08 -1.91
CA PRO A 6 11.30 5.92 -2.50
C PRO A 6 11.49 5.72 -4.00
N ASP A 7 11.45 4.47 -4.47
CA ASP A 7 11.61 4.15 -5.89
C ASP A 7 10.43 4.67 -6.73
N ASP A 8 9.20 4.62 -6.20
CA ASP A 8 8.02 5.18 -6.86
C ASP A 8 8.07 6.71 -6.91
N ALA A 9 8.50 7.37 -5.81
CA ALA A 9 8.73 8.81 -5.79
C ALA A 9 9.75 9.23 -6.86
N ALA A 10 10.87 8.51 -6.95
CA ALA A 10 11.91 8.75 -7.96
C ALA A 10 11.40 8.55 -9.39
N LYS A 11 10.63 7.48 -9.66
CA LYS A 11 10.03 7.23 -10.98
C LYS A 11 9.04 8.32 -11.40
N ARG A 12 8.37 8.95 -10.44
CA ARG A 12 7.44 10.06 -10.68
C ARG A 12 8.13 11.43 -10.74
N GLY A 13 9.44 11.48 -10.54
CA GLY A 13 10.20 12.74 -10.47
C GLY A 13 9.80 13.62 -9.28
N MET A 14 9.26 13.02 -8.21
CA MET A 14 8.79 13.73 -7.02
C MET A 14 9.88 13.70 -5.94
N ALA A 15 10.02 14.81 -5.21
CA ALA A 15 10.78 14.79 -3.97
C ALA A 15 10.06 13.89 -2.95
N TRP A 16 10.84 13.26 -2.06
CA TRP A 16 10.30 12.35 -1.05
C TRP A 16 9.26 13.04 -0.15
N ASP A 17 9.52 14.27 0.27
CA ASP A 17 8.62 15.01 1.16
C ASP A 17 7.28 15.30 0.47
N ASP A 18 7.29 15.63 -0.82
CA ASP A 18 6.07 15.83 -1.61
C ASP A 18 5.30 14.52 -1.80
N TYR A 19 6.01 13.42 -2.04
CA TYR A 19 5.42 12.08 -2.15
C TYR A 19 4.78 11.64 -0.82
N ALA A 20 5.48 11.87 0.29
CA ALA A 20 5.00 11.57 1.63
C ALA A 20 3.78 12.43 2.00
N ALA A 21 3.78 13.72 1.65
CA ALA A 21 2.64 14.60 1.84
C ALA A 21 1.40 14.14 1.05
N GLY A 22 1.60 13.63 -0.17
CA GLY A 22 0.51 13.06 -0.98
C GLY A 22 -0.21 11.89 -0.30
N CYS A 23 0.47 11.15 0.59
CA CYS A 23 -0.16 10.06 1.34
C CYS A 23 -1.16 10.56 2.40
N ALA A 24 -1.04 11.81 2.87
CA ALA A 24 -1.97 12.40 3.82
C ALA A 24 -3.36 12.65 3.21
N ASN A 25 -3.46 12.72 1.87
CA ASN A 25 -4.72 12.92 1.17
C ASN A 25 -5.51 11.62 0.94
N ARG A 26 -4.91 10.45 1.18
CA ARG A 26 -5.61 9.16 1.05
C ARG A 26 -6.65 9.01 2.17
N PRO A 27 -7.71 8.21 2.00
CA PRO A 27 -8.73 7.96 3.03
C PRO A 27 -8.18 7.59 4.42
N LEU A 28 -7.11 6.78 4.50
CA LEU A 28 -6.48 6.46 5.79
C LEU A 28 -5.53 7.54 6.33
N GLY A 29 -5.19 8.57 5.55
CA GLY A 29 -4.42 9.74 5.97
C GLY A 29 -2.99 9.44 6.43
N ARG A 30 -2.45 8.26 6.14
CA ARG A 30 -1.11 7.83 6.57
C ARG A 30 -0.38 7.04 5.49
N ILE A 31 0.95 7.07 5.56
CA ILE A 31 1.81 6.17 4.80
C ILE A 31 1.60 4.73 5.31
N GLY A 32 1.45 3.79 4.38
CA GLY A 32 1.39 2.37 4.70
C GLY A 32 2.71 1.87 5.29
N THR A 33 2.64 0.96 6.25
CA THR A 33 3.80 0.32 6.86
C THR A 33 4.05 -1.04 6.23
N VAL A 34 5.15 -1.69 6.63
CA VAL A 34 5.46 -3.05 6.14
C VAL A 34 4.49 -4.07 6.71
N GLU A 35 3.97 -3.81 7.90
CA GLU A 35 2.97 -4.61 8.61
C GLU A 35 1.64 -4.62 7.85
N ASP A 36 1.20 -3.49 7.28
CA ASP A 36 -0.04 -3.45 6.48
C ASP A 36 -0.01 -4.46 5.31
N ILE A 37 1.16 -4.63 4.69
CA ILE A 37 1.37 -5.60 3.60
C ILE A 37 1.53 -7.01 4.16
N ALA A 38 2.28 -7.18 5.25
CA ALA A 38 2.51 -8.48 5.87
C ALA A 38 1.20 -9.13 6.32
N GLU A 39 0.29 -8.38 6.94
CA GLU A 39 -1.02 -8.86 7.36
C GLU A 39 -1.91 -9.26 6.18
N ALA A 40 -1.87 -8.48 5.09
CA ALA A 40 -2.61 -8.83 3.87
C ALA A 40 -2.08 -10.11 3.20
N VAL A 41 -0.76 -10.28 3.18
CA VAL A 41 -0.12 -11.52 2.71
C VAL A 41 -0.46 -12.68 3.64
N LEU A 42 -0.44 -12.47 4.95
CA LEU A 42 -0.80 -13.48 5.94
C LEU A 42 -2.24 -13.95 5.74
N TYR A 43 -3.19 -13.01 5.54
CA TYR A 43 -4.57 -13.33 5.20
C TYR A 43 -4.64 -14.23 3.96
N LEU A 44 -4.02 -13.82 2.84
CA LEU A 44 -4.04 -14.58 1.58
C LEU A 44 -3.33 -15.94 1.66
N ALA A 45 -2.39 -16.11 2.59
CA ALA A 45 -1.67 -17.35 2.81
C ALA A 45 -2.35 -18.27 3.84
N SER A 46 -3.44 -17.82 4.46
CA SER A 46 -4.14 -18.54 5.54
C SER A 46 -5.40 -19.24 5.05
N ASP A 47 -5.96 -20.12 5.89
CA ASP A 47 -7.23 -20.79 5.64
C ASP A 47 -8.43 -19.81 5.61
N GLU A 48 -8.28 -18.61 6.19
CA GLU A 48 -9.31 -17.56 6.20
C GLU A 48 -9.62 -17.03 4.79
N SER A 49 -8.71 -17.20 3.83
CA SER A 49 -8.93 -16.86 2.42
C SER A 49 -9.27 -18.07 1.56
N SER A 50 -9.70 -19.20 2.14
CA SER A 50 -9.91 -20.47 1.42
C SER A 50 -10.88 -20.42 0.22
N PHE A 51 -11.77 -19.43 0.17
CA PHE A 51 -12.69 -19.21 -0.96
C PHE A 51 -12.36 -17.99 -1.82
N VAL A 52 -11.22 -17.33 -1.56
CA VAL A 52 -10.75 -16.15 -2.30
C VAL A 52 -9.64 -16.56 -3.25
N THR A 53 -9.91 -16.48 -4.56
CA THR A 53 -8.94 -16.81 -5.61
C THR A 53 -9.14 -15.95 -6.85
N GLY A 54 -8.10 -15.83 -7.68
CA GLY A 54 -8.16 -15.09 -8.96
C GLY A 54 -8.38 -13.59 -8.83
N THR A 55 -8.18 -13.02 -7.64
CA THR A 55 -8.40 -11.59 -7.35
C THR A 55 -7.13 -10.90 -6.88
N ALA A 56 -7.06 -9.59 -7.09
CA ALA A 56 -6.01 -8.73 -6.54
C ALA A 56 -6.55 -8.01 -5.30
N LEU A 57 -5.90 -8.20 -4.15
CA LEU A 57 -6.19 -7.45 -2.93
C LEU A 57 -5.40 -6.12 -2.94
N VAL A 58 -6.11 -5.00 -3.06
CA VAL A 58 -5.50 -3.67 -3.04
C VAL A 58 -5.25 -3.24 -1.60
N VAL A 59 -4.00 -2.92 -1.27
CA VAL A 59 -3.57 -2.46 0.06
C VAL A 59 -2.77 -1.17 -0.09
N ASP A 60 -3.49 -0.04 -0.16
CA ASP A 60 -2.91 1.25 -0.51
C ASP A 60 -3.37 2.42 0.38
N GLY A 61 -4.19 2.14 1.40
CA GLY A 61 -4.80 3.14 2.27
C GLY A 61 -5.93 3.94 1.62
N GLY A 62 -6.49 3.44 0.52
CA GLY A 62 -7.60 4.04 -0.22
C GLY A 62 -7.19 4.94 -1.38
N GLY A 63 -5.92 4.90 -1.81
CA GLY A 63 -5.41 5.77 -2.89
C GLY A 63 -6.01 5.51 -4.28
N VAL A 64 -6.55 4.31 -4.53
CA VAL A 64 -7.26 3.94 -5.77
C VAL A 64 -8.77 4.21 -5.67
N ALA A 65 -9.30 4.49 -4.48
CA ALA A 65 -10.74 4.70 -4.26
C ALA A 65 -11.22 6.14 -4.55
N ASP A 66 -10.31 7.02 -4.98
CA ASP A 66 -10.58 8.41 -5.38
C ASP A 66 -11.34 8.53 -6.72
#